data_AF-A0AA39L583-F1
#
_entry.id   AF-A0AA39L583-F1
#
_cell.length_a   1.000
_cell.length_b   1.000
_cell.length_c   1.000
_cell.angle_alpha   90.00
_cell.angle_beta   90.00
_cell.angle_gamma   90.00
#
_symmetry.space_group_name_H-M   'P 1'
#
loop_
_entity.id
_entity.type
_entity.pdbx_description
1 polymer ?
#
loop_
_entity_poly.entity_id
_entity_poly.type
_entity_poly.pdbx_seq_one_letter_code
_entity_poly.pdbx_strand_id
1 'polypeptide(L)'
;MFNKRCRDRAGKKVRDRGFWQQQQQQQLIMDRHPSAVASGQVLESTRGQLQDEVMSASAVSRTSTAGSFQFTFEVGQRSNQGSYIEPEASPDEARESSESLSESVQAYPEENGRTYHAYRAGSYAFPNDMPERERLSLQHNVLTRLFNGKLFFAPLNEVYPPRRILDIATGTGEWAIEMGDHFPQTQVTATDLSPIQPEEVPPNVTFFVEDSSEEWEYTTPFDYIHTRVTAGCWSSFRDQIATQAFEALNPGGYFESQEFDGTFSSDDGTLLPNSALAQWSDDLCAASEKLDRPVVMSKYLKRMYEEVGFVDVQERVFKIPTNGWPKDAKLKELGKIWESNMTQGLSGFSSALFNRVYERTPAEIEVSLVDVRRDLSNPRIHAYSSIYVVWGRKPYPGETWSSGSR
;
A
#
# COMPACT_ATOMS: atom_id res chain seq x y z
N MET A 1 11.81 -57.15 3.96
CA MET A 1 12.19 -58.18 4.96
C MET A 1 13.64 -57.92 5.35
N PHE A 2 13.96 -57.99 6.66
CA PHE A 2 15.26 -57.67 7.32
C PHE A 2 15.64 -56.16 7.37
N ASN A 3 16.15 -55.55 8.46
CA ASN A 3 16.22 -55.87 9.88
C ASN A 3 16.76 -54.61 10.65
N LYS A 4 16.21 -54.34 11.85
CA LYS A 4 16.81 -53.84 13.12
C LYS A 4 17.99 -52.84 13.10
N ARG A 5 17.81 -51.63 13.69
CA ARG A 5 18.00 -51.19 15.11
C ARG A 5 19.43 -50.74 15.47
N CYS A 6 19.53 -49.55 16.08
CA CYS A 6 20.06 -49.25 17.45
C CYS A 6 20.46 -47.76 17.54
N ARG A 7 19.82 -46.97 18.43
CA ARG A 7 20.24 -46.59 19.81
C ARG A 7 21.43 -45.61 19.82
N ASP A 8 21.57 -44.59 20.66
CA ASP A 8 20.86 -43.95 21.77
C ASP A 8 21.69 -42.67 22.04
N ARG A 9 21.10 -41.54 22.45
CA ARG A 9 21.52 -40.76 23.65
C ARG A 9 20.69 -39.51 23.88
N ALA A 10 20.34 -39.35 25.15
CA ALA A 10 19.52 -38.31 25.74
C ALA A 10 20.36 -37.16 26.35
N GLY A 11 19.69 -36.02 26.59
CA GLY A 11 20.14 -34.90 27.42
C GLY A 11 20.34 -33.63 26.58
N LYS A 12 19.80 -32.44 26.89
CA LYS A 12 19.27 -31.86 28.13
C LYS A 12 18.18 -30.83 27.77
N LYS A 13 17.11 -30.81 28.57
CA LYS A 13 16.16 -29.69 28.66
C LYS A 13 16.82 -28.53 29.41
N VAL A 14 16.80 -27.34 28.81
CA VAL A 14 16.76 -26.06 29.52
C VAL A 14 15.44 -25.41 29.10
N ARG A 15 14.58 -25.15 30.09
CA ARG A 15 13.24 -24.55 29.91
C ARG A 15 13.37 -23.05 30.10
N ASP A 16 13.10 -22.27 29.06
CA ASP A 16 12.83 -20.85 29.19
C ASP A 16 11.41 -20.63 29.76
N ARG A 17 11.35 -20.05 30.95
CA ARG A 17 10.12 -19.66 31.67
C ARG A 17 9.82 -18.16 31.50
N GLY A 18 10.06 -17.60 30.31
CA GLY A 18 9.80 -16.17 30.05
C GLY A 18 8.49 -15.88 29.32
N PHE A 19 8.01 -16.81 28.48
CA PHE A 19 7.00 -16.47 27.46
C PHE A 19 5.55 -16.82 27.83
N TRP A 20 5.33 -17.64 28.85
CA TRP A 20 3.99 -18.13 29.22
C TRP A 20 3.31 -17.35 30.37
N GLN A 21 3.98 -16.38 31.00
CA GLN A 21 3.38 -15.56 32.06
C GLN A 21 2.73 -14.26 31.56
N GLN A 22 3.10 -13.75 30.38
CA GLN A 22 2.50 -12.54 29.81
C GLN A 22 1.16 -12.79 29.09
N GLN A 23 0.95 -13.97 28.50
CA GLN A 23 -0.32 -14.29 27.83
C GLN A 23 -1.45 -14.68 28.81
N GLN A 24 -1.15 -15.16 30.02
CA GLN A 24 -2.20 -15.44 31.02
C GLN A 24 -2.69 -14.19 31.76
N GLN A 25 -1.93 -13.09 31.75
CA GLN A 25 -2.31 -11.85 32.45
C GLN A 25 -3.27 -10.97 31.64
N GLN A 26 -3.33 -11.10 30.31
CA GLN A 26 -4.30 -10.38 29.47
C GLN A 26 -5.67 -11.06 29.37
N GLN A 27 -5.77 -12.37 29.65
CA GLN A 27 -7.06 -13.08 29.67
C GLN A 27 -7.84 -12.88 31.00
N LEU A 28 -7.17 -12.49 32.08
CA LEU A 28 -7.78 -12.31 33.42
C LEU A 28 -8.36 -10.90 33.69
N ILE A 29 -8.16 -9.95 32.77
CA ILE A 29 -8.67 -8.57 32.90
C ILE A 29 -10.03 -8.37 32.21
N MET A 30 -10.49 -9.33 31.38
CA MET A 30 -11.78 -9.26 30.68
C MET A 30 -12.96 -9.93 31.39
N ASP A 31 -12.75 -10.60 32.54
CA ASP A 31 -13.77 -11.45 33.20
C ASP A 31 -14.19 -10.98 34.62
N ARG A 32 -14.17 -9.67 34.91
CA ARG A 32 -14.76 -9.13 36.15
C ARG A 32 -15.53 -7.84 35.93
N HIS A 33 -16.84 -7.94 35.67
CA HIS A 33 -17.89 -7.51 36.62
C HIS A 33 -19.30 -7.63 35.99
N PRO A 34 -20.26 -8.28 36.68
CA PRO A 34 -21.66 -8.35 36.27
C PRO A 34 -22.51 -7.20 36.85
N SER A 35 -23.65 -7.01 36.19
CA SER A 35 -24.85 -6.20 36.52
C SER A 35 -25.15 -5.86 37.99
N ALA A 36 -25.60 -4.62 38.24
CA ALA A 36 -26.60 -4.33 39.26
C ALA A 36 -27.47 -3.10 38.88
N VAL A 37 -28.78 -3.27 39.05
CA VAL A 37 -29.88 -2.30 38.90
C VAL A 37 -30.10 -1.59 40.24
N ALA A 38 -30.38 -0.28 40.26
CA ALA A 38 -31.50 0.38 40.97
C ALA A 38 -31.35 1.91 41.15
N SER A 39 -32.36 2.64 40.64
CA SER A 39 -33.07 3.81 41.20
C SER A 39 -32.35 5.02 41.82
N GLY A 40 -32.77 6.23 41.41
CA GLY A 40 -32.94 7.37 42.34
C GLY A 40 -32.43 8.75 41.89
N GLN A 41 -33.33 9.54 41.29
CA GLN A 41 -33.50 11.01 41.31
C GLN A 41 -32.35 12.00 41.64
N VAL A 42 -32.20 12.96 40.72
CA VAL A 42 -32.14 14.45 40.87
C VAL A 42 -31.05 15.08 41.75
N LEU A 43 -30.17 15.90 41.16
CA LEU A 43 -30.00 17.34 41.48
C LEU A 43 -28.98 18.04 40.56
N GLU A 44 -29.32 19.30 40.24
CA GLU A 44 -28.62 20.27 39.39
C GLU A 44 -27.37 20.93 40.00
N SER A 45 -26.61 21.60 39.12
CA SER A 45 -25.58 22.62 39.35
C SER A 45 -24.23 22.10 39.86
N THR A 46 -23.11 22.42 39.23
CA THR A 46 -22.58 23.78 39.17
C THR A 46 -21.61 23.91 37.99
N ARG A 47 -21.75 25.02 37.28
CA ARG A 47 -20.92 25.49 36.16
C ARG A 47 -19.89 26.46 36.72
N GLY A 48 -18.61 26.29 36.38
CA GLY A 48 -17.64 27.40 36.38
C GLY A 48 -16.34 27.15 37.15
N GLN A 49 -15.26 27.47 36.43
CA GLN A 49 -13.91 27.80 36.90
C GLN A 49 -13.00 26.61 37.26
N LEU A 50 -12.04 26.31 36.38
CA LEU A 50 -10.68 26.88 36.47
C LEU A 50 -9.88 26.45 35.24
N GLN A 51 -9.49 27.46 34.47
CA GLN A 51 -8.49 27.43 33.41
C GLN A 51 -7.17 27.87 34.03
N ASP A 52 -6.09 27.27 33.52
CA ASP A 52 -4.68 27.67 33.61
C ASP A 52 -3.86 27.36 34.87
N GLU A 53 -2.60 26.99 34.56
CA GLU A 53 -1.43 26.78 35.42
C GLU A 53 -1.29 25.43 36.13
N VAL A 54 -0.52 24.51 35.53
CA VAL A 54 0.86 24.19 35.99
C VAL A 54 1.68 23.68 34.79
N MET A 55 2.50 24.59 34.24
CA MET A 55 3.75 24.24 33.56
C MET A 55 4.84 23.98 34.61
N SER A 56 5.80 23.14 34.23
CA SER A 56 7.10 22.87 34.89
C SER A 56 7.15 21.74 35.93
N ALA A 57 7.63 20.58 35.47
CA ALA A 57 8.49 19.72 36.28
C ALA A 57 9.58 19.16 35.37
N SER A 58 10.78 19.75 35.50
CA SER A 58 12.01 19.35 34.84
C SER A 58 12.45 17.96 35.31
N ALA A 59 12.77 17.05 34.38
CA ALA A 59 13.46 15.81 34.67
C ALA A 59 14.79 15.74 33.89
N VAL A 60 15.85 16.10 34.62
CA VAL A 60 17.21 15.56 34.61
C VAL A 60 17.67 14.80 33.37
N SER A 61 18.59 15.44 32.64
CA SER A 61 19.48 14.86 31.64
C SER A 61 20.19 13.60 32.14
N ARG A 62 20.03 12.50 31.40
CA ARG A 62 21.05 11.44 31.30
C ARG A 62 21.58 11.45 29.89
N THR A 63 22.85 11.80 29.79
CA THR A 63 23.68 11.64 28.60
C THR A 63 23.81 10.16 28.24
N SER A 64 23.23 9.76 27.11
CA SER A 64 23.70 8.63 26.33
C SER A 64 23.83 9.09 24.88
N THR A 65 25.06 9.15 24.41
CA THR A 65 25.44 9.38 23.02
C THR A 65 24.83 8.29 22.13
N ALA A 66 23.78 8.65 21.40
CA ALA A 66 23.33 7.95 20.20
C ALA A 66 23.18 9.03 19.12
N GLY A 67 23.88 8.84 18.00
CA GLY A 67 23.92 9.83 16.93
C GLY A 67 22.52 10.13 16.42
N SER A 68 22.16 11.41 16.46
CA SER A 68 21.03 11.95 15.71
C SER A 68 21.36 11.84 14.23
N PHE A 69 20.84 10.82 13.57
CA PHE A 69 20.85 10.76 12.11
C PHE A 69 19.54 11.38 11.63
N GLN A 70 19.65 12.64 11.25
CA GLN A 70 18.63 13.38 10.51
C GLN A 70 19.00 13.24 9.04
N PHE A 71 18.09 12.75 8.18
CA PHE A 71 18.35 12.69 6.74
C PHE A 71 17.17 13.14 5.88
N THR A 72 17.53 13.56 4.68
CA THR A 72 16.83 14.44 3.76
C THR A 72 16.22 13.67 2.58
N PHE A 73 15.04 14.11 2.14
CA PHE A 73 14.32 13.64 0.97
C PHE A 73 14.99 14.06 -0.36
N GLU A 74 14.83 13.29 -1.44
CA GLU A 74 15.66 13.40 -2.66
C GLU A 74 14.84 13.51 -3.96
N VAL A 75 15.24 14.40 -4.89
CA VAL A 75 14.61 14.62 -6.21
C VAL A 75 15.64 14.44 -7.34
N GLY A 76 15.29 13.75 -8.41
CA GLY A 76 16.14 13.66 -9.62
C GLY A 76 15.71 14.63 -10.72
N GLN A 77 16.58 15.55 -11.17
CA GLN A 77 16.51 16.13 -12.52
C GLN A 77 17.87 16.57 -13.10
N ARG A 78 17.97 16.40 -14.43
CA ARG A 78 19.09 16.77 -15.32
C ARG A 78 19.35 18.28 -15.34
N SER A 79 20.61 18.70 -15.22
CA SER A 79 21.04 20.08 -15.50
C SER A 79 21.92 20.15 -16.76
N ASN A 80 21.67 21.16 -17.59
CA ASN A 80 22.51 21.51 -18.74
C ASN A 80 23.22 22.85 -18.44
N GLN A 81 24.55 22.77 -18.42
CA GLN A 81 25.60 23.80 -18.61
C GLN A 81 25.89 24.87 -17.54
N GLY A 82 27.16 24.85 -17.09
CA GLY A 82 27.87 25.95 -16.44
C GLY A 82 29.30 25.58 -16.01
N SER A 83 30.25 25.69 -16.94
CA SER A 83 31.72 25.51 -16.86
C SER A 83 32.41 25.44 -15.48
N TYR A 84 32.50 24.23 -14.91
CA TYR A 84 33.55 23.85 -13.96
C TYR A 84 34.02 22.44 -14.36
N ILE A 85 35.33 22.25 -14.52
CA ILE A 85 35.91 20.94 -14.87
C ILE A 85 36.30 20.29 -13.54
N GLU A 86 35.40 19.46 -13.00
CA GLU A 86 35.67 18.51 -11.92
C GLU A 86 36.45 17.31 -12.47
N PRO A 87 37.33 16.66 -11.68
CA PRO A 87 37.93 15.38 -12.06
C PRO A 87 36.84 14.31 -12.23
N GLU A 88 37.02 13.40 -13.19
CA GLU A 88 36.10 12.25 -13.41
C GLU A 88 35.92 11.46 -12.11
N ALA A 89 34.75 11.62 -11.48
CA ALA A 89 34.26 10.64 -10.54
C ALA A 89 34.08 9.31 -11.28
N SER A 90 34.31 8.20 -10.57
CA SER A 90 34.05 6.87 -11.12
C SER A 90 32.61 6.83 -11.68
N PRO A 91 32.36 6.23 -12.86
CA PRO A 91 31.03 6.22 -13.48
C PRO A 91 29.90 5.63 -12.61
N ASP A 92 30.22 5.00 -11.48
CA ASP A 92 29.27 4.52 -10.48
C ASP A 92 28.69 5.63 -9.57
N GLU A 93 29.36 6.77 -9.37
CA GLU A 93 28.95 7.80 -8.39
C GLU A 93 28.06 8.91 -8.99
N ALA A 94 28.02 9.05 -10.32
CA ALA A 94 27.47 10.25 -10.98
C ALA A 94 25.95 10.42 -10.90
N ARG A 95 25.20 9.42 -10.38
CA ARG A 95 23.73 9.49 -10.18
C ARG A 95 23.25 9.05 -8.80
N GLU A 96 24.17 8.72 -7.88
CA GLU A 96 23.87 8.71 -6.43
C GLU A 96 23.95 10.14 -5.84
N SER A 97 24.17 11.16 -6.67
CA SER A 97 24.06 12.56 -6.28
C SER A 97 22.59 12.94 -6.10
N SER A 98 22.12 12.79 -4.87
CA SER A 98 20.81 13.23 -4.45
C SER A 98 20.84 14.66 -3.90
N GLU A 99 19.80 15.44 -4.20
CA GLU A 99 19.62 16.80 -3.65
C GLU A 99 18.36 16.85 -2.77
N SER A 100 18.42 17.62 -1.68
CA SER A 100 17.32 17.79 -0.72
C SER A 100 16.07 18.41 -1.35
N LEU A 101 14.86 17.96 -0.95
CA LEU A 101 13.58 18.57 -1.37
C LEU A 101 13.57 20.09 -1.28
N SER A 102 13.12 20.75 -2.34
CA SER A 102 12.79 22.17 -2.31
C SER A 102 11.43 22.39 -1.64
N GLU A 103 11.26 23.52 -0.93
CA GLU A 103 9.99 23.91 -0.30
C GLU A 103 8.80 23.91 -1.29
N SER A 104 9.05 24.13 -2.58
CA SER A 104 8.02 24.11 -3.63
C SER A 104 7.41 22.74 -3.90
N VAL A 105 8.11 21.63 -3.63
CA VAL A 105 7.56 20.28 -3.80
C VAL A 105 6.57 19.92 -2.68
N GLN A 106 6.70 20.57 -1.51
CA GLN A 106 5.81 20.41 -0.36
C GLN A 106 4.56 21.32 -0.43
N ALA A 107 4.49 22.22 -1.42
CA ALA A 107 3.33 23.10 -1.62
C ALA A 107 2.20 22.38 -2.36
N TYR A 108 1.47 21.52 -1.63
CA TYR A 108 0.38 20.72 -2.20
C TYR A 108 -0.80 21.59 -2.69
N PRO A 109 -1.23 21.47 -3.96
CA PRO A 109 -2.44 22.12 -4.45
C PRO A 109 -3.68 21.60 -3.74
N GLU A 110 -4.61 22.51 -3.43
CA GLU A 110 -5.92 22.19 -2.86
C GLU A 110 -7.00 22.23 -3.94
N GLU A 111 -7.77 21.14 -4.07
CA GLU A 111 -8.94 21.06 -4.95
C GLU A 111 -10.09 20.44 -4.15
N ASN A 112 -11.25 21.11 -4.09
CA ASN A 112 -12.44 20.62 -3.38
C ASN A 112 -12.20 20.30 -1.87
N GLY A 113 -11.33 21.05 -1.19
CA GLY A 113 -11.01 20.85 0.23
C GLY A 113 -10.12 19.64 0.53
N ARG A 114 -9.46 19.10 -0.50
CA ARG A 114 -8.49 17.99 -0.43
C ARG A 114 -7.17 18.46 -1.03
N THR A 115 -6.04 17.96 -0.51
CA THR A 115 -4.72 18.23 -1.09
C THR A 115 -4.32 17.13 -2.07
N TYR A 116 -3.58 17.51 -3.12
CA TYR A 116 -3.06 16.63 -4.16
C TYR A 116 -1.57 16.88 -4.36
N HIS A 117 -0.89 16.06 -5.16
CA HIS A 117 0.54 16.23 -5.43
C HIS A 117 0.80 17.50 -6.27
N ALA A 118 1.93 18.17 -6.00
CA ALA A 118 2.27 19.45 -6.64
C ALA A 118 2.90 19.28 -8.04
N TYR A 119 3.59 18.17 -8.28
CA TYR A 119 4.28 17.89 -9.53
C TYR A 119 3.28 17.53 -10.65
N ARG A 120 3.22 18.33 -11.74
CA ARG A 120 2.17 18.21 -12.79
C ARG A 120 0.74 18.24 -12.18
N ALA A 121 0.47 19.22 -11.32
CA ALA A 121 -0.82 19.41 -10.66
C ALA A 121 -2.02 19.13 -11.58
N GLY A 122 -2.92 18.24 -11.14
CA GLY A 122 -4.10 17.81 -11.89
C GLY A 122 -3.96 16.47 -12.62
N SER A 123 -2.75 15.92 -12.78
CA SER A 123 -2.53 14.66 -13.51
C SER A 123 -2.93 13.39 -12.74
N TYR A 124 -2.90 13.44 -11.41
CA TYR A 124 -3.33 12.39 -10.48
C TYR A 124 -4.61 12.85 -9.79
N ALA A 125 -5.56 11.93 -9.64
CA ALA A 125 -6.93 12.25 -9.23
C ALA A 125 -7.24 11.91 -7.78
N PHE A 126 -6.29 11.31 -7.04
CA PHE A 126 -6.51 10.92 -5.65
C PHE A 126 -5.75 11.83 -4.67
N PRO A 127 -6.35 12.12 -3.51
CA PRO A 127 -5.77 13.04 -2.53
C PRO A 127 -4.52 12.47 -1.86
N ASN A 128 -3.77 13.30 -1.14
CA ASN A 128 -2.60 12.90 -0.35
C ASN A 128 -2.60 13.42 1.11
N ASP A 129 -3.76 13.88 1.58
CA ASP A 129 -3.95 14.48 2.91
C ASP A 129 -3.98 13.45 4.06
N MET A 130 -4.02 13.94 5.30
CA MET A 130 -4.02 13.10 6.50
C MET A 130 -5.13 12.02 6.53
N PRO A 131 -6.40 12.33 6.19
CA PRO A 131 -7.42 11.29 6.10
C PRO A 131 -7.09 10.20 5.08
N GLU A 132 -6.46 10.55 3.95
CA GLU A 132 -6.05 9.55 2.97
C GLU A 132 -4.89 8.69 3.48
N ARG A 133 -3.93 9.27 4.20
CA ARG A 133 -2.82 8.51 4.82
C ARG A 133 -3.35 7.46 5.81
N GLU A 134 -4.31 7.84 6.67
CA GLU A 134 -4.96 6.89 7.59
C GLU A 134 -5.70 5.77 6.84
N ARG A 135 -6.39 6.13 5.74
CA ARG A 135 -7.06 5.18 4.87
C ARG A 135 -6.08 4.18 4.22
N LEU A 136 -4.94 4.67 3.72
CA LEU A 136 -3.89 3.84 3.13
C LEU A 136 -3.31 2.84 4.14
N SER A 137 -3.11 3.24 5.40
CA SER A 137 -2.69 2.32 6.46
C SER A 137 -3.72 1.22 6.74
N LEU A 138 -5.02 1.56 6.75
CA LEU A 138 -6.09 0.56 6.85
C LEU A 138 -6.07 -0.41 5.65
N GLN A 139 -5.84 0.11 4.44
CA GLN A 139 -5.74 -0.67 3.21
C GLN A 139 -4.53 -1.63 3.22
N HIS A 140 -3.37 -1.18 3.65
CA HIS A 140 -2.20 -2.05 3.80
C HIS A 140 -2.48 -3.16 4.80
N ASN A 141 -3.00 -2.81 5.99
CA ASN A 141 -3.30 -3.79 7.03
C ASN A 141 -4.28 -4.88 6.57
N VAL A 142 -5.39 -4.48 5.95
CA VAL A 142 -6.44 -5.43 5.55
C VAL A 142 -5.97 -6.33 4.40
N LEU A 143 -5.17 -5.84 3.45
CA LEU A 143 -4.59 -6.65 2.38
C LEU A 143 -3.55 -7.64 2.94
N THR A 144 -2.64 -7.19 3.80
CA THR A 144 -1.67 -8.07 4.45
C THR A 144 -2.37 -9.17 5.26
N ARG A 145 -3.45 -8.85 5.98
CA ARG A 145 -4.27 -9.86 6.69
C ARG A 145 -5.02 -10.79 5.72
N LEU A 146 -5.56 -10.28 4.62
CA LEU A 146 -6.19 -11.10 3.57
C LEU A 146 -5.20 -12.16 3.06
N PHE A 147 -3.95 -11.75 2.84
CA PHE A 147 -2.85 -12.60 2.37
C PHE A 147 -2.18 -13.46 3.46
N ASN A 148 -2.74 -13.52 4.67
CA ASN A 148 -2.20 -14.27 5.82
C ASN A 148 -0.79 -13.81 6.24
N GLY A 149 -0.53 -12.50 6.19
CA GLY A 149 0.75 -11.90 6.57
C GLY A 149 1.82 -11.97 5.48
N LYS A 150 1.48 -12.41 4.27
CA LYS A 150 2.42 -12.42 3.14
C LYS A 150 2.51 -11.04 2.50
N LEU A 151 3.74 -10.55 2.32
CA LEU A 151 4.04 -9.31 1.61
C LEU A 151 4.26 -9.54 0.12
N PHE A 152 4.72 -10.72 -0.26
CA PHE A 152 5.01 -11.13 -1.64
C PHE A 152 4.56 -12.58 -1.88
N PHE A 153 4.31 -12.91 -3.15
CA PHE A 153 3.89 -14.23 -3.62
C PHE A 153 4.87 -14.87 -4.59
N ALA A 154 5.70 -14.06 -5.25
CA ALA A 154 6.86 -14.48 -6.00
C ALA A 154 7.74 -15.39 -5.12
N PRO A 155 8.38 -16.42 -5.70
CA PRO A 155 9.17 -17.38 -4.95
C PRO A 155 10.56 -16.81 -4.59
N LEU A 156 10.57 -15.72 -3.81
CA LEU A 156 11.80 -15.11 -3.29
C LEU A 156 12.47 -16.07 -2.31
N ASN A 157 13.79 -16.07 -2.30
CA ASN A 157 14.57 -17.00 -1.49
C ASN A 157 14.92 -16.36 -0.14
N GLU A 158 14.41 -16.92 0.96
CA GLU A 158 14.70 -16.39 2.30
C GLU A 158 16.16 -16.58 2.75
N VAL A 159 16.86 -17.58 2.21
CA VAL A 159 18.29 -17.84 2.51
C VAL A 159 19.20 -16.93 1.68
N TYR A 160 18.78 -16.64 0.45
CA TYR A 160 19.48 -15.77 -0.49
C TYR A 160 18.51 -14.68 -0.96
N PRO A 161 18.23 -13.68 -0.10
CA PRO A 161 17.23 -12.66 -0.39
C PRO A 161 17.61 -11.84 -1.63
N PRO A 162 16.62 -11.19 -2.29
CA PRO A 162 16.92 -10.23 -3.35
C PRO A 162 17.89 -9.17 -2.82
N ARG A 163 18.85 -8.73 -3.61
CA ARG A 163 19.81 -7.70 -3.18
C ARG A 163 19.21 -6.32 -3.31
N ARG A 164 18.41 -6.10 -4.37
CA ARG A 164 17.75 -4.83 -4.67
C ARG A 164 16.26 -5.03 -4.96
N ILE A 165 15.42 -4.26 -4.28
CA ILE A 165 13.97 -4.19 -4.47
C ILE A 165 13.59 -2.77 -4.93
N LEU A 166 12.67 -2.67 -5.88
CA LEU A 166 11.97 -1.42 -6.21
C LEU A 166 10.48 -1.55 -5.87
N ASP A 167 9.95 -0.65 -5.04
CA ASP A 167 8.51 -0.50 -4.77
C ASP A 167 7.99 0.78 -5.44
N ILE A 168 7.03 0.64 -6.35
CA ILE A 168 6.57 1.73 -7.22
C ILE A 168 5.22 2.22 -6.73
N ALA A 169 5.06 3.54 -6.63
CA ALA A 169 3.88 4.20 -6.07
C ALA A 169 3.59 3.68 -4.65
N THR A 170 4.59 3.80 -3.79
CA THR A 170 4.64 3.21 -2.44
C THR A 170 3.61 3.80 -1.47
N GLY A 171 3.01 4.96 -1.78
CA GLY A 171 2.08 5.65 -0.91
C GLY A 171 2.73 6.01 0.42
N THR A 172 2.20 5.49 1.53
CA THR A 172 2.76 5.72 2.87
C THR A 172 4.09 5.01 3.12
N GLY A 173 4.51 4.08 2.26
CA GLY A 173 5.77 3.35 2.39
C GLY A 173 5.69 2.10 3.27
N GLU A 174 4.53 1.75 3.83
CA GLU A 174 4.37 0.66 4.79
C GLU A 174 4.85 -0.69 4.24
N TRP A 175 4.53 -1.00 2.98
CA TRP A 175 5.00 -2.24 2.35
C TRP A 175 6.53 -2.27 2.21
N ALA A 176 7.13 -1.17 1.75
CA ALA A 176 8.58 -1.07 1.59
C ALA A 176 9.32 -1.18 2.93
N ILE A 177 8.79 -0.55 3.98
CA ILE A 177 9.31 -0.64 5.35
C ILE A 177 9.26 -2.08 5.85
N GLU A 178 8.11 -2.75 5.73
CA GLU A 178 7.97 -4.14 6.18
C GLU A 178 8.86 -5.11 5.38
N MET A 179 9.10 -4.85 4.10
CA MET A 179 10.07 -5.60 3.30
C MET A 179 11.51 -5.34 3.73
N GLY A 180 11.85 -4.11 4.11
CA GLY A 180 13.15 -3.75 4.66
C GLY A 180 13.44 -4.48 5.98
N ASP A 181 12.44 -4.55 6.86
CA ASP A 181 12.50 -5.32 8.10
C ASP A 181 12.58 -6.84 7.85
N HIS A 182 11.84 -7.34 6.86
CA HIS A 182 11.82 -8.75 6.51
C HIS A 182 13.15 -9.22 5.89
N PHE A 183 13.79 -8.37 5.08
CA PHE A 183 15.11 -8.63 4.49
C PHE A 183 16.13 -7.52 4.83
N PRO A 184 16.75 -7.55 6.03
CA PRO A 184 17.69 -6.51 6.46
C PRO A 184 18.97 -6.35 5.62
N GLN A 185 19.24 -7.30 4.72
CA GLN A 185 20.39 -7.29 3.81
C GLN A 185 20.04 -6.78 2.40
N THR A 186 18.77 -6.50 2.15
CA THR A 186 18.24 -6.05 0.87
C THR A 186 18.12 -4.55 0.85
N GLN A 187 18.62 -3.91 -0.20
CA GLN A 187 18.35 -2.49 -0.45
C GLN A 187 16.95 -2.35 -1.05
N VAL A 188 16.07 -1.61 -0.39
CA VAL A 188 14.70 -1.32 -0.85
C VAL A 188 14.64 0.14 -1.29
N THR A 189 14.43 0.35 -2.57
CA THR A 189 14.12 1.66 -3.16
C THR A 189 12.61 1.77 -3.29
N ALA A 190 12.00 2.84 -2.79
CA ALA A 190 10.57 3.06 -2.86
C ALA A 190 10.27 4.43 -3.46
N THR A 191 9.37 4.51 -4.43
CA THR A 191 9.09 5.74 -5.18
C THR A 191 7.64 6.17 -5.08
N ASP A 192 7.40 7.48 -4.98
CA ASP A 192 6.06 8.06 -5.04
C ASP A 192 6.08 9.48 -5.62
N LEU A 193 4.93 9.96 -6.08
CA LEU A 193 4.77 11.36 -6.52
C LEU A 193 4.72 12.34 -5.34
N SER A 194 4.29 11.88 -4.16
CA SER A 194 4.15 12.70 -2.96
C SER A 194 5.10 12.25 -1.85
N PRO A 195 5.85 13.16 -1.23
CA PRO A 195 6.65 12.85 -0.04
C PRO A 195 5.76 12.79 1.22
N ILE A 196 5.05 11.66 1.42
CA ILE A 196 4.13 11.42 2.55
C ILE A 196 4.58 10.31 3.52
N GLN A 197 5.81 9.85 3.35
CA GLN A 197 6.41 8.72 4.07
C GLN A 197 6.99 9.14 5.43
N PRO A 198 7.13 8.23 6.40
CA PRO A 198 7.67 8.55 7.73
C PRO A 198 9.17 8.90 7.68
N GLU A 199 9.64 9.68 8.66
CA GLU A 199 11.05 10.06 8.78
C GLU A 199 11.93 8.91 9.32
N GLU A 200 11.37 8.06 10.19
CA GLU A 200 12.07 6.92 10.79
C GLU A 200 11.74 5.64 10.03
N VAL A 201 12.73 5.13 9.29
CA VAL A 201 12.60 3.95 8.43
C VAL A 201 13.81 3.02 8.61
N PRO A 202 13.73 1.73 8.22
CA PRO A 202 14.88 0.83 8.28
C PRO A 202 16.06 1.39 7.46
N PRO A 203 17.32 1.18 7.89
CA PRO A 203 18.49 1.79 7.26
C PRO A 203 18.75 1.30 5.82
N ASN A 204 18.05 0.25 5.40
CA ASN A 204 18.11 -0.34 4.08
C ASN A 204 16.92 0.07 3.18
N VAL A 205 16.08 1.01 3.60
CA VAL A 205 14.94 1.54 2.84
C VAL A 205 15.23 3.00 2.48
N THR A 206 15.05 3.35 1.21
CA THR A 206 15.24 4.72 0.69
C THR A 206 14.04 5.14 -0.14
N PHE A 207 13.52 6.34 0.12
CA PHE A 207 12.37 6.91 -0.57
C PHE A 207 12.78 8.01 -1.54
N PHE A 208 12.23 7.98 -2.76
CA PHE A 208 12.45 9.00 -3.79
C PHE A 208 11.13 9.57 -4.29
N VAL A 209 11.14 10.88 -4.58
CA VAL A 209 10.01 11.52 -5.27
C VAL A 209 10.21 11.37 -6.77
N GLU A 210 9.47 10.46 -7.40
CA GLU A 210 9.61 10.13 -8.82
C GLU A 210 8.25 9.90 -9.50
N ASP A 211 8.09 10.41 -10.72
CA ASP A 211 6.98 10.05 -11.62
C ASP A 211 7.35 8.76 -12.34
N SER A 212 6.84 7.63 -11.84
CA SER A 212 7.11 6.30 -12.40
C SER A 212 6.64 6.10 -13.85
N SER A 213 5.84 7.04 -14.40
CA SER A 213 5.46 7.03 -15.81
C SER A 213 6.53 7.57 -16.76
N GLU A 214 7.56 8.24 -16.22
CA GLU A 214 8.72 8.69 -16.99
C GLU A 214 9.73 7.54 -17.20
N GLU A 215 10.73 7.77 -18.05
CA GLU A 215 11.79 6.81 -18.35
C GLU A 215 12.63 6.52 -17.10
N TRP A 216 12.79 5.24 -16.74
CA TRP A 216 13.57 4.84 -15.58
C TRP A 216 15.07 4.86 -15.88
N GLU A 217 15.82 5.69 -15.16
CA GLU A 217 17.25 5.87 -15.40
C GLU A 217 18.15 5.05 -14.44
N TYR A 218 17.65 3.92 -13.93
CA TYR A 218 18.41 3.04 -13.03
C TYR A 218 19.57 2.36 -13.77
N THR A 219 20.80 2.56 -13.29
CA THR A 219 22.01 1.95 -13.86
C THR A 219 22.24 0.52 -13.38
N THR A 220 21.74 0.19 -12.19
CA THR A 220 21.87 -1.13 -11.59
C THR A 220 20.50 -1.83 -11.54
N PRO A 221 20.37 -3.02 -12.14
CA PRO A 221 19.10 -3.74 -12.19
C PRO A 221 18.64 -4.23 -10.81
N PHE A 222 17.34 -4.45 -10.68
CA PHE A 222 16.69 -4.99 -9.50
C PHE A 222 16.53 -6.50 -9.57
N ASP A 223 16.38 -7.14 -8.41
CA ASP A 223 16.04 -8.57 -8.32
C ASP A 223 14.54 -8.79 -8.15
N TYR A 224 13.85 -7.78 -7.61
CA TYR A 224 12.41 -7.80 -7.40
C TYR A 224 11.82 -6.39 -7.54
N ILE A 225 10.72 -6.27 -8.27
CA ILE A 225 9.98 -5.02 -8.45
C ILE A 225 8.53 -5.27 -8.02
N HIS A 226 7.90 -4.30 -7.39
CA HIS A 226 6.57 -4.43 -6.79
C HIS A 226 5.66 -3.22 -7.07
N THR A 227 4.37 -3.49 -7.28
CA THR A 227 3.28 -2.50 -7.19
C THR A 227 2.14 -3.03 -6.32
N ARG A 228 1.43 -2.13 -5.64
CA ARG A 228 0.21 -2.49 -4.89
C ARG A 228 -0.79 -1.34 -4.89
N VAL A 229 -2.02 -1.64 -5.32
CA VAL A 229 -3.16 -0.70 -5.35
C VAL A 229 -2.83 0.60 -6.10
N THR A 230 -2.53 0.46 -7.38
CA THR A 230 -2.11 1.56 -8.26
C THR A 230 -3.13 1.85 -9.37
N ALA A 231 -4.39 1.48 -9.15
CA ALA A 231 -5.48 1.77 -10.09
C ALA A 231 -5.60 3.29 -10.31
N GLY A 232 -5.66 3.72 -11.58
CA GLY A 232 -5.71 5.15 -11.93
C GLY A 232 -4.38 5.90 -11.83
N CYS A 233 -3.26 5.24 -11.47
CA CYS A 233 -1.94 5.89 -11.46
C CYS A 233 -1.41 6.21 -12.86
N TRP A 234 -1.74 5.40 -13.87
CA TRP A 234 -1.09 5.43 -15.19
C TRP A 234 -2.12 5.33 -16.32
N SER A 235 -1.78 5.88 -17.48
CA SER A 235 -2.61 5.72 -18.70
C SER A 235 -2.43 4.35 -19.32
N SER A 236 -1.21 3.80 -19.28
CA SER A 236 -0.91 2.44 -19.72
C SER A 236 0.04 1.75 -18.74
N PHE A 237 -0.51 0.89 -17.88
CA PHE A 237 0.31 0.05 -16.98
C PHE A 237 1.34 -0.78 -17.77
N ARG A 238 0.93 -1.36 -18.90
CA ARG A 238 1.79 -2.20 -19.73
C ARG A 238 3.02 -1.45 -20.24
N ASP A 239 2.80 -0.27 -20.82
CA ASP A 239 3.86 0.46 -21.51
C ASP A 239 4.68 1.30 -20.53
N GLN A 240 4.02 1.94 -19.56
CA GLN A 240 4.68 2.84 -18.61
C GLN A 240 5.34 2.09 -17.45
N ILE A 241 4.86 0.90 -17.07
CA ILE A 241 5.36 0.20 -15.87
C ILE A 241 5.89 -1.19 -16.19
N ALA A 242 5.07 -2.08 -16.74
CA ALA A 242 5.49 -3.47 -16.93
C ALA A 242 6.69 -3.61 -17.88
N THR A 243 6.73 -2.80 -18.95
CA THR A 243 7.86 -2.78 -19.90
C THR A 243 9.15 -2.30 -19.23
N GLN A 244 9.09 -1.20 -18.48
CA GLN A 244 10.25 -0.66 -17.77
C GLN A 244 10.72 -1.60 -16.65
N ALA A 245 9.78 -2.24 -15.93
CA ALA A 245 10.08 -3.27 -14.95
C ALA A 245 10.81 -4.45 -15.58
N PHE A 246 10.38 -4.90 -16.76
CA PHE A 246 11.05 -5.96 -17.48
C PHE A 246 12.49 -5.57 -17.84
N GLU A 247 12.72 -4.34 -18.29
CA GLU A 247 14.05 -3.85 -18.65
C GLU A 247 14.97 -3.71 -17.42
N ALA A 248 14.46 -3.14 -16.34
CA ALA A 248 15.19 -2.87 -15.10
C ALA A 248 15.45 -4.11 -14.22
N LEU A 249 14.88 -5.27 -14.54
CA LEU A 249 15.12 -6.51 -13.79
C LEU A 249 16.40 -7.25 -14.24
N ASN A 250 17.08 -7.89 -13.29
CA ASN A 250 18.05 -8.94 -13.57
C ASN A 250 17.37 -10.13 -14.26
N PRO A 251 18.04 -10.86 -15.16
CA PRO A 251 17.54 -12.14 -15.62
C PRO A 251 17.28 -13.08 -14.42
N GLY A 252 16.08 -13.64 -14.35
CA GLY A 252 15.62 -14.42 -13.20
C GLY A 252 14.96 -13.62 -12.08
N GLY A 253 15.00 -12.28 -12.14
CA GLY A 253 14.28 -11.39 -11.22
C GLY A 253 12.77 -11.39 -11.47
N TYR A 254 12.00 -10.93 -10.48
CA TYR A 254 10.53 -10.99 -10.52
C TYR A 254 9.90 -9.60 -10.51
N PHE A 255 8.83 -9.44 -11.27
CA PHE A 255 7.88 -8.34 -11.09
C PHE A 255 6.61 -8.90 -10.46
N GLU A 256 6.06 -8.24 -9.44
CA GLU A 256 4.80 -8.61 -8.80
C GLU A 256 3.88 -7.41 -8.60
N SER A 257 2.60 -7.59 -8.94
CA SER A 257 1.56 -6.59 -8.76
C SER A 257 0.42 -7.16 -7.91
N GLN A 258 -0.02 -6.37 -6.93
CA GLN A 258 -1.11 -6.71 -6.01
C GLN A 258 -2.22 -5.66 -6.11
N GLU A 259 -3.15 -5.89 -7.03
CA GLU A 259 -4.03 -4.85 -7.56
C GLU A 259 -5.51 -5.18 -7.38
N PHE A 260 -6.34 -4.14 -7.32
CA PHE A 260 -7.78 -4.30 -7.46
C PHE A 260 -8.36 -3.20 -8.34
N ASP A 261 -9.45 -3.52 -9.02
CA ASP A 261 -10.13 -2.60 -9.91
C ASP A 261 -11.20 -1.80 -9.17
N GLY A 262 -11.58 -0.63 -9.70
CA GLY A 262 -12.72 0.18 -9.21
C GLY A 262 -14.10 -0.48 -9.39
N THR A 263 -14.15 -1.82 -9.51
CA THR A 263 -15.35 -2.62 -9.79
C THR A 263 -15.70 -3.55 -8.63
N PHE A 264 -17.00 -3.77 -8.46
CA PHE A 264 -17.55 -4.70 -7.47
C PHE A 264 -18.27 -5.85 -8.16
N SER A 265 -18.26 -7.00 -7.53
CA SER A 265 -18.95 -8.19 -8.01
C SER A 265 -19.72 -8.86 -6.88
N SER A 266 -20.69 -9.69 -7.24
CA SER A 266 -21.47 -10.51 -6.32
C SER A 266 -21.74 -11.86 -6.97
N ASP A 267 -21.58 -12.95 -6.22
CA ASP A 267 -21.76 -14.31 -6.74
C ASP A 267 -23.23 -14.75 -6.79
N ASP A 268 -24.12 -14.05 -6.08
CA ASP A 268 -25.53 -14.41 -5.91
C ASP A 268 -26.51 -13.37 -6.46
N GLY A 269 -25.99 -12.37 -7.17
CA GLY A 269 -26.79 -11.32 -7.83
C GLY A 269 -27.42 -10.32 -6.86
N THR A 270 -26.98 -10.28 -5.59
CA THR A 270 -27.47 -9.29 -4.61
C THR A 270 -27.00 -7.88 -4.90
N LEU A 271 -25.86 -7.71 -5.60
CA LEU A 271 -25.46 -6.44 -6.19
C LEU A 271 -26.19 -6.26 -7.52
N LEU A 272 -27.30 -5.53 -7.48
CA LEU A 272 -28.09 -5.24 -8.68
C LEU A 272 -27.39 -4.19 -9.56
N PRO A 273 -27.48 -4.27 -10.90
CA PRO A 273 -26.87 -3.29 -11.80
C PRO A 273 -27.37 -1.85 -11.57
N ASN A 274 -28.59 -1.68 -11.07
CA ASN A 274 -29.17 -0.38 -10.73
C ASN A 274 -28.98 0.01 -9.25
N SER A 275 -28.20 -0.73 -8.47
CA SER A 275 -27.79 -0.29 -7.13
C SER A 275 -26.91 0.95 -7.22
N ALA A 276 -26.90 1.77 -6.17
CA ALA A 276 -26.08 2.98 -6.14
C ALA A 276 -24.58 2.64 -6.20
N LEU A 277 -24.18 1.54 -5.54
CA LEU A 277 -22.79 1.07 -5.59
C LEU A 277 -22.35 0.64 -7.00
N ALA A 278 -23.20 -0.08 -7.74
CA ALA A 278 -22.89 -0.47 -9.11
C ALA A 278 -22.82 0.74 -10.05
N GLN A 279 -23.81 1.64 -9.98
CA GLN A 279 -23.80 2.87 -10.79
C GLN A 279 -22.61 3.78 -10.48
N TRP A 280 -22.23 3.91 -9.21
CA TRP A 280 -21.04 4.67 -8.82
C TRP A 280 -19.76 4.07 -9.40
N SER A 281 -19.64 2.74 -9.40
CA SER A 281 -18.50 2.04 -10.00
C SER A 281 -18.44 2.26 -11.52
N ASP A 282 -19.58 2.22 -12.21
CA ASP A 282 -19.66 2.51 -13.65
C ASP A 282 -19.29 3.96 -13.97
N ASP A 283 -19.81 4.93 -13.20
CA ASP A 283 -19.47 6.35 -13.30
C ASP A 283 -17.96 6.57 -13.05
N LEU A 284 -17.39 5.90 -12.04
CA LEU A 284 -15.96 5.99 -11.72
C LEU A 284 -15.10 5.48 -12.89
N CYS A 285 -15.44 4.32 -13.45
CA CYS A 285 -14.73 3.75 -14.59
C CYS A 285 -14.80 4.68 -15.80
N ALA A 286 -16.01 5.14 -16.17
CA ALA A 286 -16.22 6.02 -17.31
C ALA A 286 -15.51 7.37 -17.16
N ALA A 287 -15.50 7.95 -15.96
CA ALA A 287 -14.76 9.18 -15.69
C ALA A 287 -13.24 8.97 -15.78
N SER A 288 -12.75 7.87 -15.22
CA SER A 288 -11.32 7.54 -15.24
C SER A 288 -10.78 7.33 -16.66
N GLU A 289 -11.56 6.67 -17.53
CA GLU A 289 -11.21 6.47 -18.94
C GLU A 289 -11.15 7.78 -19.71
N LYS A 290 -12.10 8.69 -19.47
CA LYS A 290 -12.11 10.01 -20.11
C LYS A 290 -10.91 10.89 -19.74
N LEU A 291 -10.31 10.65 -18.57
CA LEU A 291 -9.11 11.34 -18.11
C LEU A 291 -7.81 10.58 -18.41
N ASP A 292 -7.88 9.49 -19.18
CA ASP A 292 -6.72 8.65 -19.52
C ASP A 292 -6.00 8.09 -18.28
N ARG A 293 -6.78 7.73 -17.25
CA ARG A 293 -6.31 7.15 -15.99
C ARG A 293 -7.19 5.97 -15.58
N PRO A 294 -7.23 4.88 -16.36
CA PRO A 294 -8.15 3.78 -16.14
C PRO A 294 -8.00 3.16 -14.74
N VAL A 295 -9.13 2.95 -14.06
CA VAL A 295 -9.20 2.24 -12.76
C VAL A 295 -9.51 0.74 -12.91
N VAL A 296 -9.45 0.21 -14.13
CA VAL A 296 -9.68 -1.20 -14.45
C VAL A 296 -8.49 -1.73 -15.25
N MET A 297 -7.63 -2.49 -14.60
CA MET A 297 -6.43 -3.07 -15.20
C MET A 297 -6.03 -4.44 -14.60
N SER A 298 -6.42 -4.71 -13.36
CA SER A 298 -5.98 -5.85 -12.55
C SER A 298 -6.25 -7.19 -13.22
N LYS A 299 -7.45 -7.37 -13.80
CA LYS A 299 -7.83 -8.59 -14.54
C LYS A 299 -7.05 -8.84 -15.84
N TYR A 300 -6.30 -7.85 -16.31
CA TYR A 300 -5.50 -7.95 -17.53
C TYR A 300 -3.99 -8.07 -17.25
N LEU A 301 -3.56 -7.93 -15.99
CA LEU A 301 -2.15 -7.95 -15.60
C LEU A 301 -1.42 -9.20 -16.12
N LYS A 302 -1.99 -10.40 -15.92
CA LYS A 302 -1.36 -11.64 -16.39
C LYS A 302 -1.06 -11.59 -17.89
N ARG A 303 -2.03 -11.14 -18.69
CA ARG A 303 -1.86 -10.99 -20.14
C ARG A 303 -0.81 -9.94 -20.47
N MET A 304 -0.81 -8.79 -19.78
CA MET A 304 0.19 -7.74 -19.99
C MET A 304 1.60 -8.24 -19.71
N TYR A 305 1.79 -9.03 -18.65
CA TYR A 305 3.08 -9.63 -18.30
C TYR A 305 3.58 -10.57 -19.40
N GLU A 306 2.69 -11.46 -19.89
CA GLU A 306 3.01 -12.38 -20.99
C GLU A 306 3.34 -11.62 -22.28
N GLU A 307 2.62 -10.54 -22.59
CA GLU A 307 2.85 -9.70 -23.78
C GLU A 307 4.15 -8.89 -23.71
N VAL A 308 4.60 -8.49 -22.51
CA VAL A 308 5.88 -7.81 -22.30
C VAL A 308 7.05 -8.80 -22.41
N GLY A 309 6.82 -10.07 -22.08
CA GLY A 309 7.81 -11.14 -22.22
C GLY A 309 8.24 -11.78 -20.90
N PHE A 310 7.53 -11.51 -19.79
CA PHE A 310 7.72 -12.26 -18.56
C PHE A 310 7.36 -13.74 -18.76
N VAL A 311 8.10 -14.61 -18.08
CA VAL A 311 7.89 -16.07 -18.07
C VAL A 311 7.42 -16.53 -16.69
N ASP A 312 6.96 -17.79 -16.61
CA ASP A 312 6.43 -18.40 -15.39
C ASP A 312 5.28 -17.60 -14.73
N VAL A 313 4.53 -16.82 -15.51
CA VAL A 313 3.52 -15.88 -15.00
C VAL A 313 2.43 -16.61 -14.23
N GLN A 314 2.27 -16.26 -12.95
CA GLN A 314 1.24 -16.79 -12.06
C GLN A 314 0.22 -15.70 -11.75
N GLU A 315 -1.01 -16.13 -11.49
CA GLU A 315 -2.09 -15.26 -11.03
C GLU A 315 -2.83 -15.94 -9.87
N ARG A 316 -3.14 -15.15 -8.84
CA ARG A 316 -4.04 -15.54 -7.76
C ARG A 316 -5.06 -14.43 -7.55
N VAL A 317 -6.34 -14.81 -7.52
CA VAL A 317 -7.44 -13.87 -7.26
C VAL A 317 -8.01 -14.13 -5.88
N PHE A 318 -8.02 -13.10 -5.04
CA PHE A 318 -8.65 -13.08 -3.73
C PHE A 318 -9.92 -12.24 -3.78
N LYS A 319 -10.88 -12.54 -2.90
CA LYS A 319 -12.09 -11.72 -2.73
C LYS A 319 -12.03 -11.01 -1.39
N ILE A 320 -12.19 -9.69 -1.40
CA ILE A 320 -12.40 -8.90 -0.19
C ILE A 320 -13.86 -8.42 -0.14
N PRO A 321 -14.66 -8.86 0.83
CA PRO A 321 -16.04 -8.42 1.00
C PRO A 321 -16.13 -6.91 1.21
N THR A 322 -17.17 -6.26 0.70
CA THR A 322 -17.41 -4.83 0.92
C THR A 322 -17.92 -4.50 2.33
N ASN A 323 -18.45 -5.49 3.05
CA ASN A 323 -18.93 -5.37 4.43
C ASN A 323 -18.93 -6.73 5.15
N GLY A 324 -19.49 -6.76 6.37
CA GLY A 324 -19.54 -7.94 7.25
C GLY A 324 -20.54 -9.05 6.88
N TRP A 325 -21.02 -9.15 5.65
CA TRP A 325 -21.96 -10.19 5.20
C TRP A 325 -21.46 -11.66 5.26
N PRO A 326 -20.16 -11.98 5.07
CA PRO A 326 -19.73 -13.38 5.02
C PRO A 326 -20.01 -14.14 6.32
N LYS A 327 -20.22 -15.46 6.22
CA LYS A 327 -20.30 -16.33 7.42
C LYS A 327 -18.92 -16.60 8.02
N ASP A 328 -17.89 -16.70 7.19
CA ASP A 328 -16.51 -16.92 7.62
C ASP A 328 -16.06 -15.77 8.54
N ALA A 329 -15.50 -16.12 9.70
CA ALA A 329 -15.17 -15.14 10.73
C ALA A 329 -14.07 -14.17 10.28
N LYS A 330 -13.06 -14.67 9.57
CA LYS A 330 -11.95 -13.85 9.05
C LYS A 330 -12.46 -12.89 7.98
N LEU A 331 -13.18 -13.38 6.97
CA LEU A 331 -13.72 -12.54 5.89
C LEU A 331 -14.75 -11.54 6.40
N LYS A 332 -15.55 -11.90 7.41
CA LYS A 332 -16.46 -10.96 8.06
C LYS A 332 -15.73 -9.80 8.73
N GLU A 333 -14.63 -10.09 9.43
CA GLU A 333 -13.82 -9.06 10.07
C GLU A 333 -13.12 -8.18 9.04
N LEU A 334 -12.49 -8.78 8.03
CA LEU A 334 -11.85 -8.05 6.94
C LEU A 334 -12.86 -7.20 6.17
N GLY A 335 -14.06 -7.71 5.93
CA GLY A 335 -15.13 -6.95 5.27
C GLY A 335 -15.54 -5.69 6.02
N LYS A 336 -15.58 -5.73 7.35
CA LYS A 336 -15.86 -4.51 8.16
C LYS A 336 -14.74 -3.48 8.09
N ILE A 337 -13.49 -3.94 8.05
CA ILE A 337 -12.33 -3.04 7.90
C ILE A 337 -12.32 -2.44 6.49
N TRP A 338 -12.61 -3.27 5.47
CA TRP A 338 -12.72 -2.82 4.08
C TRP A 338 -13.86 -1.84 3.86
N GLU A 339 -15.01 -2.06 4.50
CA GLU A 339 -16.14 -1.11 4.53
C GLU A 339 -15.71 0.27 5.03
N SER A 340 -14.94 0.31 6.12
CA SER A 340 -14.39 1.56 6.67
C SER A 340 -13.42 2.22 5.69
N ASN A 341 -12.49 1.44 5.11
CA ASN A 341 -11.56 1.92 4.09
C ASN A 341 -12.29 2.55 2.90
N MET A 342 -13.29 1.84 2.34
CA MET A 342 -14.06 2.30 1.20
C MET A 342 -14.90 3.52 1.53
N THR A 343 -15.56 3.55 2.69
CA THR A 343 -16.42 4.66 3.11
C THR A 343 -15.64 5.96 3.32
N GLN A 344 -14.44 5.86 3.91
CA GLN A 344 -13.54 7.01 4.12
C GLN A 344 -12.97 7.52 2.78
N GLY A 345 -12.58 6.62 1.88
CA GLY A 345 -12.03 6.99 0.58
C GLY A 345 -13.05 7.46 -0.45
N LEU A 346 -14.33 7.15 -0.27
CA LEU A 346 -15.37 7.33 -1.30
C LEU A 346 -15.43 8.76 -1.87
N SER A 347 -15.30 9.76 -1.00
CA SER A 347 -15.25 11.17 -1.40
C SER A 347 -14.00 11.45 -2.23
N GLY A 348 -12.81 11.10 -1.72
CA GLY A 348 -11.54 11.27 -2.41
C GLY A 348 -11.47 10.59 -3.78
N PHE A 349 -12.04 9.38 -3.90
CA PHE A 349 -12.10 8.67 -5.19
C PHE A 349 -13.00 9.37 -6.23
N SER A 350 -14.01 10.10 -5.75
CA SER A 350 -15.05 10.67 -6.61
C SER A 350 -14.79 12.15 -6.94
N SER A 351 -14.21 12.92 -6.02
CA SER A 351 -14.16 14.38 -6.09
C SER A 351 -13.55 14.91 -7.38
N ALA A 352 -12.28 14.59 -7.65
CA ALA A 352 -11.58 15.10 -8.84
C ALA A 352 -12.17 14.53 -10.13
N LEU A 353 -12.45 13.21 -10.17
CA LEU A 353 -12.98 12.55 -11.36
C LEU A 353 -14.35 13.10 -11.76
N PHE A 354 -15.28 13.18 -10.81
CA PHE A 354 -16.65 13.60 -11.11
C PHE A 354 -16.76 15.11 -11.35
N ASN A 355 -15.95 15.92 -10.66
CA ASN A 355 -15.91 17.34 -10.93
C ASN A 355 -15.39 17.63 -12.35
N ARG A 356 -14.24 17.04 -12.73
CA ARG A 356 -13.59 17.32 -14.01
C ARG A 356 -14.36 16.75 -15.21
N VAL A 357 -15.03 15.61 -15.05
CA VAL A 357 -15.70 14.91 -16.17
C VAL A 357 -17.19 15.24 -16.26
N TYR A 358 -17.87 15.35 -15.12
CA TYR A 358 -19.32 15.54 -15.06
C TYR A 358 -19.72 16.94 -14.60
N GLU A 359 -18.75 17.81 -14.31
CA GLU A 359 -18.97 19.19 -13.85
C GLU A 359 -19.80 19.26 -12.55
N ARG A 360 -19.83 18.15 -11.78
CA ARG A 360 -20.56 18.09 -10.50
C ARG A 360 -19.84 18.94 -9.45
N THR A 361 -20.59 19.74 -8.72
CA THR A 361 -20.09 20.48 -7.56
C THR A 361 -19.75 19.54 -6.41
N PRO A 362 -18.87 19.94 -5.46
CA PRO A 362 -18.57 19.12 -4.27
C PRO A 362 -19.81 18.69 -3.49
N ALA A 363 -20.82 19.57 -3.40
CA ALA A 363 -22.08 19.26 -2.73
C ALA A 363 -22.90 18.19 -3.48
N GLU A 364 -22.99 18.28 -4.80
CA GLU A 364 -23.68 17.27 -5.63
C GLU A 364 -22.97 15.92 -5.57
N ILE A 365 -21.63 15.91 -5.55
CA ILE A 365 -20.84 14.70 -5.37
C ILE A 365 -21.18 14.08 -4.02
N GLU A 366 -21.06 14.79 -2.90
CA GLU A 366 -21.35 14.21 -1.58
C GLU A 366 -22.79 13.72 -1.43
N VAL A 367 -23.77 14.45 -1.99
CA VAL A 367 -25.17 14.00 -2.01
C VAL A 367 -25.31 12.69 -2.79
N SER A 368 -24.66 12.56 -3.95
CA SER A 368 -24.69 11.32 -4.75
C SER A 368 -24.07 10.12 -4.02
N LEU A 369 -23.11 10.35 -3.11
CA LEU A 369 -22.43 9.31 -2.35
C LEU A 369 -23.23 8.80 -1.15
N VAL A 370 -24.33 9.44 -0.76
CA VAL A 370 -25.17 9.00 0.38
C VAL A 370 -25.72 7.59 0.17
N ASP A 371 -26.29 7.33 -1.00
CA ASP A 371 -26.88 6.01 -1.30
C ASP A 371 -25.79 4.96 -1.55
N VAL A 372 -24.62 5.36 -2.06
CA VAL A 372 -23.46 4.47 -2.21
C VAL A 372 -22.95 3.99 -0.85
N ARG A 373 -22.82 4.89 0.14
CA ARG A 373 -22.46 4.52 1.52
C ARG A 373 -23.49 3.59 2.16
N ARG A 374 -24.78 3.81 1.86
CA ARG A 374 -25.87 2.91 2.31
C ARG A 374 -25.72 1.52 1.71
N ASP A 375 -25.41 1.42 0.43
CA ASP A 375 -25.20 0.13 -0.25
C ASP A 375 -23.94 -0.59 0.26
N LEU A 376 -22.82 0.13 0.43
CA LEU A 376 -21.59 -0.41 1.02
C LEU A 376 -21.88 -1.04 2.39
N SER A 377 -22.67 -0.37 3.23
CA SER A 377 -22.99 -0.80 4.60
C SER A 377 -24.16 -1.79 4.68
N ASN A 378 -24.75 -2.21 3.56
CA ASN A 378 -25.93 -3.07 3.54
C ASN A 378 -25.53 -4.55 3.52
N PRO A 379 -25.73 -5.32 4.61
CA PRO A 379 -25.32 -6.73 4.67
C PRO A 379 -26.18 -7.65 3.79
N ARG A 380 -27.24 -7.14 3.14
CA ARG A 380 -28.00 -7.87 2.11
C ARG A 380 -27.37 -7.77 0.72
N ILE A 381 -26.39 -6.87 0.53
CA ILE A 381 -25.61 -6.76 -0.70
C ILE A 381 -24.30 -7.50 -0.44
N HIS A 382 -24.19 -8.71 -1.01
CA HIS A 382 -23.02 -9.57 -0.86
C HIS A 382 -21.95 -9.22 -1.91
N ALA A 383 -21.60 -7.93 -1.98
CA ALA A 383 -20.59 -7.44 -2.89
C ALA A 383 -19.18 -7.71 -2.35
N TYR A 384 -18.22 -7.82 -3.26
CA TYR A 384 -16.80 -7.93 -2.98
C TYR A 384 -15.98 -7.24 -4.07
N SER A 385 -14.75 -6.84 -3.73
CA SER A 385 -13.71 -6.46 -4.67
C SER A 385 -12.80 -7.66 -4.93
N SER A 386 -12.36 -7.83 -6.18
CA SER A 386 -11.39 -8.87 -6.55
C SER A 386 -9.98 -8.28 -6.47
N ILE A 387 -9.11 -8.91 -5.68
CA ILE A 387 -7.69 -8.55 -5.59
C ILE A 387 -6.90 -9.55 -6.43
N TYR A 388 -6.23 -9.07 -7.47
CA TYR A 388 -5.37 -9.85 -8.35
C TYR A 388 -3.93 -9.72 -7.87
N VAL A 389 -3.31 -10.86 -7.58
CA VAL A 389 -1.88 -10.96 -7.32
C VAL A 389 -1.23 -11.68 -8.49
N VAL A 390 -0.44 -10.95 -9.27
CA VAL A 390 0.21 -11.45 -10.47
C VAL A 390 1.71 -11.27 -10.32
N TRP A 391 2.48 -12.31 -10.61
CA TRP A 391 3.93 -12.20 -10.68
C TRP A 391 4.48 -12.97 -11.87
N GLY A 392 5.57 -12.46 -12.43
CA GLY A 392 6.28 -13.05 -13.56
C GLY A 392 7.77 -12.83 -13.43
N ARG A 393 8.56 -13.74 -14.00
CA ARG A 393 10.01 -13.71 -13.95
C ARG A 393 10.57 -13.17 -15.27
N LYS A 394 11.63 -12.37 -15.24
CA LYS A 394 12.41 -12.07 -16.44
C LYS A 394 13.15 -13.35 -16.89
N PRO A 395 13.04 -13.78 -18.16
CA PRO A 395 13.71 -14.98 -18.62
C PRO A 395 15.23 -14.86 -18.51
N TYR A 396 15.91 -16.00 -18.35
CA TYR A 396 17.36 -16.06 -18.46
C TYR A 396 17.78 -15.89 -19.93
N PRO A 397 19.01 -15.39 -20.20
CA PRO A 397 19.50 -15.27 -21.57
C PRO A 397 19.46 -16.62 -22.30
N GLY A 398 18.78 -16.67 -23.45
CA GLY A 398 18.64 -17.89 -24.26
C GLY A 398 17.56 -18.86 -23.79
N GLU A 399 16.79 -18.52 -22.75
CA GLU A 399 15.62 -19.30 -22.34
C GLU A 399 14.51 -19.18 -23.38
N THR A 400 14.19 -20.27 -24.07
CA THR A 400 13.08 -20.31 -25.04
C THR A 400 11.80 -20.75 -24.35
N TRP A 401 10.90 -19.80 -24.11
CA TRP A 401 9.57 -20.12 -23.61
C TRP A 401 8.69 -20.59 -24.76
N SER A 402 8.33 -21.88 -24.74
CA SER A 402 7.25 -22.38 -25.60
C SER A 402 5.93 -22.03 -24.91
N SER A 403 5.12 -21.18 -25.54
CA SER A 403 3.75 -20.90 -25.13
C SER A 403 2.88 -22.15 -25.31
N GLY A 404 3.09 -23.13 -24.42
CA GLY A 404 2.57 -24.48 -24.54
C GLY A 404 1.50 -24.78 -23.49
N SER A 405 0.24 -24.69 -23.93
CA SER A 405 -0.90 -25.52 -23.51
C SER A 405 -1.20 -25.62 -22.00
N ARG A 406 -2.21 -24.88 -21.55
CA ARG A 406 -3.17 -25.37 -20.55
C ARG A 406 -4.59 -25.07 -20.98
#